data_AF-A0ABD4U4C3-F1
#
_entry.id   AF-A0ABD4U4C3-F1
#
_cell.length_a   1.000
_cell.length_b   1.000
_cell.length_c   1.000
_cell.angle_alpha   90.00
_cell.angle_beta   90.00
_cell.angle_gamma   90.00
#
_symmetry.space_group_name_H-M   'P 1'
#
loop_
_entity.id
_entity.type
_entity.pdbx_description
1 polymer ?
#
loop_
_entity_poly.entity_id
_entity_poly.type
_entity_poly.pdbx_seq_one_letter_code
_entity_poly.pdbx_strand_id
1 'polypeptide(L)' 'MVNNEDDVLYTGRLYLFDIIPLWKTKKTKREWKQIAMEMSSRNKMVMFKFDDEEEREDDKNV' A
#
# COMPACT_ATOMS: atom_id res chain seq x y z
N MET A 1 -18.04 0.88 -21.17
CA MET A 1 -17.74 1.51 -19.88
C MET A 1 -16.26 1.32 -19.64
N VAL A 2 -15.46 2.38 -19.80
CA VAL A 2 -14.04 2.34 -19.42
C VAL A 2 -14.05 2.30 -17.90
N ASN A 3 -13.88 1.11 -17.32
CA ASN A 3 -13.53 1.03 -15.90
C ASN A 3 -12.15 1.67 -15.80
N ASN A 4 -12.11 2.94 -15.41
CA ASN A 4 -10.86 3.61 -15.08
C ASN A 4 -10.27 2.82 -13.91
N GLU A 5 -9.25 2.01 -14.18
CA GLU A 5 -8.49 1.28 -13.15
C GLU A 5 -7.93 2.22 -12.06
N ASP A 6 -7.89 3.53 -12.37
CA ASP A 6 -7.53 4.62 -11.46
C ASP A 6 -8.59 4.93 -10.39
N ASP A 7 -9.86 4.52 -10.54
CA ASP A 7 -10.89 4.70 -9.50
C ASP A 7 -10.90 3.57 -8.47
N VAL A 8 -10.12 2.51 -8.71
CA VAL A 8 -9.98 1.41 -7.75
C VAL A 8 -9.11 1.86 -6.58
N LEU A 9 -9.73 1.83 -5.40
CA LEU A 9 -9.09 2.21 -4.14
C LEU A 9 -8.52 0.98 -3.45
N TYR A 10 -7.22 1.01 -3.18
CA TYR A 10 -6.48 -0.03 -2.48
C TYR A 10 -6.18 0.41 -1.06
N THR A 11 -6.46 -0.48 -0.11
CA THR A 11 -6.07 -0.28 1.28
C THR A 11 -4.63 -0.72 1.44
N GLY A 12 -3.81 0.10 2.07
CA GLY A 12 -2.43 -0.25 2.34
C GLY A 12 -1.85 0.53 3.50
N ARG A 13 -0.65 0.12 3.91
CA ARG A 13 0.08 0.72 5.02
C ARG A 13 1.46 1.16 4.56
N LEU A 14 1.84 2.33 5.05
CA LEU A 14 3.16 2.89 4.84
C LEU A 14 4.10 2.44 5.97
N TYR A 15 5.30 2.00 5.62
CA TYR A 15 6.34 1.57 6.55
C TYR A 15 7.60 2.40 6.37
N LEU A 16 8.20 2.84 7.48
CA LEU A 16 9.55 3.40 7.50
C LEU A 16 10.55 2.26 7.77
N PHE A 17 11.60 2.17 6.95
CA PHE A 17 12.63 1.12 7.04
C PHE A 17 12.09 -0.32 7.01
N ASP A 18 10.92 -0.57 6.41
CA ASP A 18 10.15 -1.84 6.47
C ASP A 18 9.69 -2.29 7.86
N ILE A 19 10.03 -1.56 8.91
CA ILE A 19 9.88 -2.02 10.30
C ILE A 19 8.82 -1.22 11.03
N ILE A 20 8.78 0.09 10.83
CA ILE A 20 7.93 0.99 11.62
C ILE A 20 6.66 1.31 10.82
N PRO A 21 5.48 0.78 11.19
CA PRO A 21 4.24 1.16 10.54
C PRO A 21 3.94 2.63 10.85
N LEU A 22 3.66 3.42 9.81
CA LEU A 22 3.35 4.84 9.95
C LEU A 22 1.85 5.08 10.01
N TRP A 23 1.13 4.82 8.93
CA TRP A 23 -0.32 4.94 8.89
C TRP A 23 -0.94 4.02 7.83
N LYS A 24 -2.18 3.58 8.07
CA LYS A 24 -3.02 2.83 7.14
C LYS A 24 -3.94 3.80 6.40
N THR A 25 -4.04 3.69 5.09
CA THR A 25 -4.92 4.54 4.27
C THR A 25 -5.46 3.79 3.06
N LYS A 26 -6.53 4.33 2.46
CA LYS A 26 -7.16 3.79 1.26
C LYS A 26 -7.00 4.82 0.13
N LYS A 27 -6.27 4.44 -0.91
CA LYS A 27 -5.81 5.33 -1.97
C LYS A 27 -5.82 4.64 -3.33
N THR A 28 -5.94 5.43 -4.39
CA THR A 28 -5.85 4.92 -5.76
C THR A 28 -4.42 4.44 -6.05
N LYS A 29 -4.27 3.52 -7.02
CA LYS A 29 -2.94 3.05 -7.45
C LYS A 29 -2.03 4.21 -7.90
N ARG A 30 -2.62 5.24 -8.50
CA ARG A 30 -1.92 6.46 -8.93
C ARG A 30 -1.39 7.28 -7.75
N GLU A 31 -2.22 7.50 -6.73
CA GLU A 31 -1.79 8.19 -5.51
C GLU A 31 -0.68 7.42 -4.78
N TRP A 32 -0.79 6.08 -4.69
CA TRP A 32 0.27 5.24 -4.12
C TRP A 32 1.61 5.40 -4.85
N LYS A 33 1.60 5.42 -6.19
CA LYS A 33 2.80 5.69 -7.00
C LYS A 33 3.39 7.07 -6.72
N GLN A 34 2.55 8.10 -6.61
CA GLN A 34 2.99 9.47 -6.30
C GLN A 34 3.66 9.54 -4.92
N ILE A 35 3.06 8.92 -3.91
CA ILE A 35 3.63 8.85 -2.55
C ILE A 35 4.99 8.15 -2.57
N ALA A 36 5.11 7.02 -3.28
CA ALA A 36 6.37 6.29 -3.40
C ALA A 36 7.48 7.13 -4.06
N MET A 37 7.14 7.87 -5.14
CA MET A 37 8.06 8.79 -5.81
C MET A 37 8.50 9.93 -4.89
N GLU A 38 7.56 10.58 -4.19
CA GLU A 38 7.84 11.69 -3.28
C GLU A 38 8.68 11.28 -2.08
N MET A 39 8.44 10.07 -1.53
CA MET A 39 9.21 9.57 -0.41
C MET A 39 10.64 9.17 -0.82
N SER A 40 10.77 8.56 -2.01
CA SER A 40 12.08 8.20 -2.58
C SER A 40 12.94 9.44 -2.84
N SER A 41 12.36 10.53 -3.35
CA SER A 41 13.10 11.78 -3.63
C SER A 41 13.59 12.48 -2.35
N ARG A 42 12.97 12.21 -1.21
CA ARG A 42 13.36 12.72 0.12
C ARG A 42 14.41 11.85 0.83
N ASN A 43 15.01 10.90 0.12
CA ASN A 43 15.99 9.93 0.65
C ASN A 43 15.47 9.14 1.87
N LYS A 44 14.14 8.97 1.97
CA LYS A 44 13.51 8.17 3.02
C LYS A 44 13.28 6.77 2.46
N MET A 45 13.78 5.75 3.14
CA MET A 45 13.42 4.35 2.83
C MET A 45 12.00 4.10 3.33
N VAL A 46 11.04 4.25 2.44
CA VAL A 46 9.62 4.07 2.71
C VAL A 46 9.08 2.99 1.78
N MET A 47 8.38 2.01 2.35
CA MET A 47 7.71 0.96 1.59
C MET A 47 6.21 1.00 1.84
N PHE A 48 5.45 0.64 0.81
CA PHE A 48 4.01 0.45 0.89
C PHE A 48 3.72 -1.05 0.82
N LYS A 49 2.84 -1.53 1.69
CA LYS A 49 2.27 -2.88 1.60
C LYS A 49 0.77 -2.73 1.46
N PHE A 50 0.19 -3.43 0.50
CA PHE A 50 -1.26 -3.48 0.35
C PHE A 50 -1.81 -4.53 1.29
N ASP A 51 -2.94 -4.23 1.92
CA ASP A 51 -3.57 -5.16 2.86
C ASP A 51 -4.18 -6.38 2.13
N ASP A 52 -4.45 -6.25 0.82
CA ASP A 52 -5.05 -7.31 -0.01
C ASP A 52 -4.12 -8.53 -0.22
N GLU A 53 -2.89 -8.50 0.31
CA GLU A 53 -1.94 -9.63 0.27
C GLU A 53 -2.02 -10.54 1.53
N GLU A 54 -2.84 -10.19 2.53
CA GLU A 54 -3.01 -10.93 3.81
C GLU A 54 -4.37 -11.68 3.94
N GLU A 55 -5.06 -12.02 2.84
CA GLU A 55 -6.27 -12.86 2.90
C GLU A 55 -6.08 -14.31 2.44
N ARG A 56 -4.86 -14.87 2.54
CA ARG A 56 -4.63 -16.32 2.39
C ARG A 56 -3.47 -16.81 3.25
N GLU A 57 -3.80 -17.18 4.49
CA GLU A 57 -3.14 -18.12 5.42
C GLU A 57 -3.63 -17.68 6.81
N ASP A 58 -4.78 -18.13 7.29
CA ASP A 58 -4.88 -19.38 8.06
C ASP A 58 -6.32 -19.88 8.08
N ASP A 59 -6.60 -20.92 7.29
CA ASP A 59 -7.68 -21.87 7.58
C ASP A 59 -7.09 -23.28 7.47
N LYS A 60 -6.08 -23.54 8.32
CA LYS A 60 -5.64 -24.88 8.67
C LYS A 60 -5.57 -24.97 10.19
N ASN A 61 -6.47 -25.81 10.72
CA ASN A 61 -6.60 -26.30 12.10
C ASN A 61 -7.20 -25.35 13.14
N VAL A 62 -8.50 -25.50 13.40
CA VAL A 62 -9.02 -26.13 14.63
C VAL A 62 -10.18 -27.06 14.28
#